data_AF-A0AAJ3LJW5-F1
#
_entry.id   AF-A0AAJ3LJW5-F1
#
_cell.length_a   1.000
_cell.length_b   1.000
_cell.length_c   1.000
_cell.angle_alpha   90.00
_cell.angle_beta   90.00
_cell.angle_gamma   90.00
#
_symmetry.space_group_name_H-M   'P 1'
#
loop_
_entity.id
_entity.type
_entity.pdbx_description
1 polymer ?
#
loop_
_entity_poly.entity_id
_entity_poly.type
_entity_poly.pdbx_seq_one_letter_code
_entity_poly.pdbx_strand_id
1 'polypeptide(L)'
;MSLGSLVAIVFGLLFGGLILFLSPAKAVLAVIGLAAAVTILRFPFWGLLLFALVATFMPYSTLNLGIRSTVSEALIALTWAAVIWHGFLSRMPAVPSLSRRPTDRMLMWLMIFTVVPFIVGQVSITAEASGLANWLRWLLNLSVLFLAAKLLVEQKNREALVIALLLGTLAMLVLSIGVFIRSRSASGMLPILTLMNYGSLDTLSLGLGAMASRMGSPWMHPNATGGIMALLLPLAFCYGITNTGWKRGLGLGVACLGAAALLLASSRGAMVSLALVLIWMASRRVPYTGRLLMIGLALAAALVVSYPPLQERLATIFSAQNASTEVRFDEYRMFPQAVASYPLGIGFKVDPPVPGTHLLGISNLWLNFVYKTGVISMLLFIAVTWRWWRESRPELGPIRLTKDNAIWLGSTAGILSALVSGFFDHYFSFALVMIALFWLMVGINVLEARRLFPARLPKVKTVTHRKPVLDSVGP
;
A
#
# COMPACT_ATOMS: atom_id res chain seq x y z
N MET A 1 12.28 30.36 -35.00
CA MET A 1 12.74 29.90 -33.67
C MET A 1 12.62 28.39 -33.59
N SER A 2 13.61 27.69 -33.02
CA SER A 2 13.48 26.25 -32.77
C SER A 2 12.46 26.01 -31.63
N LEU A 3 11.78 24.87 -31.64
CA LEU A 3 10.87 24.47 -30.56
C LEU A 3 11.58 24.49 -29.20
N GLY A 4 12.87 24.11 -29.17
CA GLY A 4 13.69 24.15 -27.96
C GLY A 4 13.91 25.58 -27.42
N SER A 5 14.14 26.55 -28.31
CA SER A 5 14.30 27.96 -27.95
C SER A 5 13.00 28.54 -27.37
N LEU A 6 11.85 28.14 -27.92
CA LEU A 6 10.53 28.60 -27.49
C LEU A 6 10.16 28.02 -26.13
N VAL A 7 10.46 26.73 -25.90
CA VAL A 7 10.34 26.08 -24.60
C VAL A 7 11.25 26.76 -23.56
N ALA A 8 12.52 26.99 -23.89
CA ALA A 8 13.46 27.63 -22.96
C ALA A 8 13.00 29.04 -22.53
N ILE A 9 12.48 29.85 -23.47
CA ILE A 9 11.94 31.19 -23.16
C ILE A 9 10.69 31.09 -22.28
N VAL A 10 9.76 30.18 -22.57
CA VAL A 10 8.56 29.99 -21.75
C VAL A 10 8.94 29.57 -20.33
N PHE A 11 9.82 28.58 -20.17
CA PHE A 11 10.26 28.15 -18.84
C PHE A 11 11.08 29.22 -18.11
N GLY A 12 11.89 30.00 -18.82
CA GLY A 12 12.65 31.12 -18.26
C GLY A 12 11.76 32.26 -17.78
N LEU A 13 10.74 32.64 -18.56
CA LEU A 13 9.74 33.65 -18.17
C LEU A 13 8.87 33.17 -17.01
N LEU A 14 8.47 31.89 -17.02
CA LEU A 14 7.67 31.29 -15.97
C LEU A 14 8.48 31.22 -14.67
N PHE A 15 9.77 30.88 -14.73
CA PHE A 15 10.67 30.92 -13.58
C PHE A 15 10.91 32.34 -13.05
N GLY A 16 11.20 33.28 -13.94
CA GLY A 16 11.38 34.70 -13.58
C GLY A 16 10.11 35.28 -12.94
N GLY A 17 8.95 34.97 -13.49
CA GLY A 17 7.65 35.34 -12.90
C GLY A 17 7.43 34.69 -11.53
N LEU A 18 7.74 33.41 -11.36
CA LEU A 18 7.59 32.72 -10.07
C LEU A 18 8.49 33.30 -8.97
N ILE A 19 9.71 33.74 -9.28
CA ILE A 19 10.60 34.40 -8.30
C ILE A 19 10.03 35.74 -7.82
N LEU A 20 9.30 36.46 -8.66
CA LEU A 20 8.69 37.73 -8.27
C LEU A 20 7.56 37.57 -7.25
N PHE A 21 6.89 36.40 -7.24
CA PHE A 21 5.74 36.14 -6.37
C PHE A 21 6.00 35.13 -5.24
N LEU A 22 7.10 34.38 -5.30
CA LEU A 22 7.46 33.34 -4.32
C LEU A 22 8.85 33.59 -3.74
N SER A 23 9.09 33.15 -2.51
CA SER A 23 10.45 33.10 -1.96
C SER A 23 11.35 32.23 -2.84
N PRO A 24 12.67 32.49 -2.92
CA PRO A 24 13.59 31.73 -3.77
C PRO A 24 13.49 30.21 -3.59
N ALA A 25 13.34 29.75 -2.33
CA ALA A 25 13.14 28.34 -2.02
C ALA A 25 11.84 27.77 -2.62
N LYS A 26 10.73 28.51 -2.52
CA LYS A 26 9.44 28.11 -3.10
C LYS A 26 9.47 28.11 -4.63
N ALA A 27 10.17 29.07 -5.25
CA ALA A 27 10.36 29.13 -6.69
C ALA A 27 11.18 27.93 -7.21
N VAL A 28 12.28 27.59 -6.53
CA VAL A 28 13.08 26.39 -6.88
C VAL A 28 12.26 25.12 -6.73
N LEU A 29 11.50 24.96 -5.63
CA LEU A 29 10.62 23.81 -5.43
C LEU A 29 9.53 23.72 -6.51
N ALA A 30 8.97 24.85 -6.94
CA ALA A 30 7.98 24.89 -8.01
C ALA A 30 8.58 24.43 -9.34
N VAL A 31 9.81 24.84 -9.67
CA VAL A 31 10.52 24.36 -10.88
C VAL A 31 10.80 22.88 -10.82
N ILE A 32 11.28 22.37 -9.68
CA ILE A 32 11.51 20.93 -9.49
C ILE A 32 10.20 20.16 -9.66
N GLY A 33 9.11 20.65 -9.07
CA GLY A 33 7.77 20.06 -9.21
C GLY A 33 7.29 20.05 -10.67
N LEU A 34 7.48 21.15 -11.40
CA LEU A 34 7.11 21.23 -12.82
C LEU A 34 7.97 20.30 -13.69
N ALA A 35 9.29 20.27 -13.46
CA ALA A 35 10.20 19.38 -14.17
C ALA A 35 9.86 17.91 -13.92
N ALA A 36 9.54 17.56 -12.67
CA ALA A 36 9.04 16.23 -12.32
C ALA A 36 7.72 15.93 -13.06
N ALA A 37 6.77 16.86 -13.05
CA ALA A 37 5.48 16.67 -13.71
C ALA A 37 5.62 16.45 -15.22
N VAL A 38 6.42 17.27 -15.90
CA VAL A 38 6.73 17.12 -17.33
C VAL A 38 7.44 15.80 -17.62
N THR A 39 8.37 15.40 -16.75
CA THR A 39 9.06 14.11 -16.85
C THR A 39 8.08 12.95 -16.76
N ILE A 40 7.11 13.00 -15.83
CA ILE A 40 6.08 11.97 -15.67
C ILE A 40 5.17 11.91 -16.91
N LEU A 41 4.74 13.08 -17.43
CA LEU A 41 3.93 13.14 -18.65
C LEU A 41 4.67 12.56 -19.86
N ARG A 42 5.98 12.75 -19.96
CA ARG A 42 6.81 12.19 -21.02
C ARG A 42 7.10 10.71 -20.81
N PHE A 43 7.33 10.29 -19.57
CA PHE A 43 7.76 8.96 -19.18
C PHE A 43 6.96 8.49 -17.96
N PRO A 44 5.75 7.91 -18.17
CA PRO A 44 4.83 7.58 -17.09
C PRO A 44 5.42 6.66 -16.02
N PHE A 45 6.38 5.81 -16.39
CA PHE A 45 7.09 4.92 -15.46
C PHE A 45 7.77 5.68 -14.32
N TRP A 46 8.34 6.87 -14.57
CA TRP A 46 8.95 7.69 -13.52
C TRP A 46 7.93 8.15 -12.49
N GLY A 47 6.67 8.37 -12.89
CA GLY A 47 5.60 8.72 -11.95
C GLY A 47 5.32 7.59 -10.96
N LEU A 48 5.35 6.34 -11.44
CA LEU A 48 5.20 5.17 -10.58
C LEU A 48 6.42 4.95 -9.66
N LEU A 49 7.64 5.22 -10.14
CA LEU A 49 8.85 5.16 -9.30
C LEU A 49 8.85 6.23 -8.21
N LEU A 50 8.50 7.47 -8.56
CA LEU A 50 8.37 8.56 -7.60
C LEU A 50 7.25 8.27 -6.60
N PHE A 51 6.12 7.73 -7.05
CA PHE A 51 5.07 7.25 -6.15
C PHE A 51 5.61 6.21 -5.16
N ALA A 52 6.28 5.16 -5.63
CA ALA A 52 6.82 4.11 -4.75
C ALA A 52 7.79 4.65 -3.69
N LEU A 53 8.65 5.60 -4.07
CA LEU A 53 9.60 6.24 -3.16
C LEU A 53 8.87 7.14 -2.15
N VAL A 54 7.99 8.03 -2.63
CA VAL A 54 7.30 9.02 -1.78
C VAL A 54 6.28 8.34 -0.87
N ALA A 55 5.53 7.36 -1.37
CA ALA A 55 4.51 6.66 -0.61
C ALA A 55 5.09 5.82 0.53
N THR A 56 6.29 5.26 0.36
CA THR A 56 6.97 4.51 1.44
C THR A 56 7.68 5.44 2.43
N PHE A 57 8.14 6.61 1.97
CA PHE A 57 8.84 7.59 2.78
C PHE A 57 7.93 8.51 3.60
N MET A 58 7.00 9.20 2.93
CA MET A 58 6.16 10.27 3.47
C MET A 58 4.73 10.19 2.91
N PRO A 59 4.01 9.10 3.19
CA PRO A 59 2.74 8.74 2.55
C PRO A 59 1.71 9.87 2.56
N TYR A 60 1.54 10.55 3.70
CA TYR A 60 0.45 11.50 3.92
C TYR A 60 0.88 12.96 3.85
N SER A 61 2.03 13.24 3.23
CA SER A 61 2.42 14.61 2.89
C SER A 61 1.35 15.25 1.99
N THR A 62 0.84 16.43 2.35
CA THR A 62 -0.31 17.04 1.67
C THR A 62 0.06 18.20 0.75
N LEU A 63 -0.72 18.34 -0.32
CA LEU A 63 -0.73 19.47 -1.24
C LEU A 63 -2.11 20.14 -1.20
N ASN A 64 -2.13 21.46 -1.08
CA ASN A 64 -3.35 22.25 -1.13
C ASN A 64 -3.49 22.90 -2.51
N LEU A 65 -4.14 22.19 -3.44
CA LEU A 65 -4.43 22.65 -4.81
C LEU A 65 -5.95 22.85 -5.00
N GLY A 66 -6.63 23.42 -4.01
CA GLY A 66 -8.09 23.57 -3.97
C GLY A 66 -8.85 22.40 -3.34
N ILE A 67 -8.36 21.17 -3.50
CA ILE A 67 -8.79 19.99 -2.72
C ILE A 67 -7.57 19.45 -1.99
N ARG A 68 -7.72 19.16 -0.70
CA ARG A 68 -6.63 18.56 0.10
C ARG A 68 -6.37 17.13 -0.38
N SER A 69 -5.24 16.93 -1.06
CA SER A 69 -4.79 15.64 -1.57
C SER A 69 -3.37 15.35 -1.10
N THR A 70 -2.96 14.09 -1.07
CA THR A 70 -1.56 13.73 -0.77
C THR A 70 -0.68 13.85 -2.01
N VAL A 71 0.62 14.09 -1.80
CA VAL A 71 1.62 14.04 -2.88
C VAL A 71 1.58 12.68 -3.59
N SER A 72 1.42 11.60 -2.82
CA SER A 72 1.31 10.23 -3.33
C SER A 72 0.14 10.06 -4.30
N GLU A 73 -1.04 10.59 -3.96
CA GLU A 73 -2.22 10.55 -4.83
C GLU A 73 -2.06 11.41 -6.08
N ALA A 74 -1.46 12.59 -5.95
CA ALA A 74 -1.15 13.44 -7.09
C ALA A 74 -0.21 12.74 -8.09
N LEU A 75 0.79 12.01 -7.59
CA LEU A 75 1.69 11.20 -8.43
C LEU A 75 0.94 10.07 -9.16
N ILE A 76 0.03 9.37 -8.49
CA ILE A 76 -0.79 8.32 -9.14
C ILE A 76 -1.70 8.95 -10.22
N ALA A 77 -2.39 10.04 -9.90
CA ALA A 77 -3.28 10.73 -10.84
C ALA A 77 -2.52 11.22 -12.08
N LEU A 78 -1.36 11.85 -11.88
CA LEU A 78 -0.52 12.33 -12.98
C LEU A 78 0.05 11.17 -13.81
N THR A 79 0.42 10.07 -13.16
CA THR A 79 0.86 8.85 -13.85
C THR A 79 -0.26 8.28 -14.73
N TRP A 80 -1.50 8.25 -14.25
CA TRP A 80 -2.66 7.85 -15.06
C TRP A 80 -2.91 8.79 -16.22
N ALA A 81 -2.87 10.10 -16.00
CA ALA A 81 -3.02 11.09 -17.08
C ALA A 81 -1.98 10.85 -18.19
N ALA A 82 -0.73 10.61 -17.80
CA ALA A 82 0.35 10.26 -18.72
C ALA A 82 0.07 8.93 -19.45
N VAL A 83 -0.34 7.88 -18.74
CA VAL A 83 -0.68 6.57 -19.35
C VAL A 83 -1.84 6.68 -20.34
N ILE A 84 -2.89 7.44 -20.02
CA ILE A 84 -4.04 7.65 -20.90
C ILE A 84 -3.60 8.42 -22.14
N TRP A 85 -2.82 9.49 -21.97
CA TRP A 85 -2.29 10.28 -23.07
C TRP A 85 -1.42 9.45 -24.03
N HIS A 86 -0.47 8.67 -23.50
CA HIS A 86 0.35 7.78 -24.33
C HIS A 86 -0.45 6.64 -24.95
N GLY A 87 -1.51 6.17 -24.28
CA GLY A 87 -2.46 5.22 -24.83
C GLY A 87 -3.22 5.77 -26.04
N PHE A 88 -3.72 7.01 -25.94
CA PHE A 88 -4.36 7.72 -27.05
C PHE A 88 -3.42 7.88 -28.25
N LEU A 89 -2.14 8.17 -27.98
CA LEU A 89 -1.10 8.28 -29.01
C LEU A 89 -0.59 6.92 -29.53
N SER A 90 -1.16 5.79 -29.09
CA SER A 90 -0.73 4.42 -29.43
C SER A 90 0.76 4.15 -29.13
N ARG A 91 1.32 4.82 -28.11
CA ARG A 91 2.73 4.67 -27.68
C ARG A 91 2.92 3.65 -26.56
N MET A 92 1.85 2.99 -26.13
CA MET A 92 1.89 2.02 -25.04
C MET A 92 1.83 0.58 -25.59
N PRO A 93 2.56 -0.37 -24.99
CA PRO A 93 2.42 -1.78 -25.31
C PRO A 93 0.97 -2.27 -25.12
N ALA A 94 0.53 -3.17 -26.00
CA ALA A 94 -0.78 -3.80 -25.87
C ALA A 94 -0.83 -4.62 -24.56
N VAL A 95 -1.82 -4.34 -23.71
CA VAL A 95 -2.03 -5.12 -22.48
C VAL A 95 -2.90 -6.33 -22.80
N PRO A 96 -2.61 -7.52 -22.25
CA PRO A 96 -3.49 -8.67 -22.39
C PRO A 96 -4.92 -8.35 -21.95
N SER A 97 -5.90 -8.94 -22.64
CA SER A 97 -7.32 -8.73 -22.32
C SER A 97 -7.62 -9.07 -20.86
N LEU A 98 -8.59 -8.38 -20.25
CA LEU A 98 -9.01 -8.63 -18.86
C LEU A 98 -9.41 -10.09 -18.60
N SER A 99 -9.85 -10.81 -19.64
CA SER A 99 -10.13 -12.25 -19.55
C SER A 99 -8.92 -13.09 -19.13
N ARG A 100 -7.71 -12.67 -19.47
CA ARG A 100 -6.44 -13.30 -19.09
C ARG A 100 -5.89 -12.77 -17.75
N ARG A 101 -6.60 -11.86 -17.10
CA ARG A 101 -6.17 -11.17 -15.88
C ARG A 101 -7.27 -11.25 -14.81
N PRO A 102 -7.51 -12.45 -14.24
CA PRO A 102 -8.69 -12.69 -13.42
C PRO A 102 -8.70 -11.89 -12.11
N THR A 103 -7.55 -11.64 -11.48
CA THR A 103 -7.43 -10.74 -10.32
C THR A 103 -7.84 -9.31 -10.69
N ASP A 104 -7.25 -8.75 -11.75
CA ASP A 104 -7.57 -7.41 -12.26
C ASP A 104 -9.06 -7.27 -12.56
N ARG A 105 -9.67 -8.27 -13.21
CA ARG A 105 -11.09 -8.30 -13.53
C ARG A 105 -11.96 -8.31 -12.28
N MET A 106 -11.60 -9.11 -11.27
CA MET A 106 -12.37 -9.16 -10.01
C MET A 106 -12.25 -7.85 -9.23
N LEU A 107 -11.08 -7.23 -9.24
CA LEU A 107 -10.89 -5.91 -8.61
C LEU A 107 -11.78 -4.85 -9.29
N MET A 108 -11.88 -4.89 -10.62
CA MET A 108 -12.76 -4.01 -11.37
C MET A 108 -14.24 -4.21 -10.97
N TRP A 109 -14.68 -5.45 -10.75
CA TRP A 109 -16.03 -5.73 -10.24
C TRP A 109 -16.27 -5.16 -8.85
N LEU A 110 -15.30 -5.31 -7.93
CA LEU A 110 -15.36 -4.66 -6.62
C LEU A 110 -15.49 -3.14 -6.76
N MET A 111 -14.64 -2.51 -7.57
CA MET A 111 -14.66 -1.07 -7.80
C MET A 111 -16.00 -0.59 -8.36
N ILE A 112 -16.55 -1.28 -9.36
CA ILE A 112 -17.87 -0.94 -9.93
C ILE A 112 -18.96 -1.10 -8.87
N PHE A 113 -18.94 -2.20 -8.11
CA PHE A 113 -19.96 -2.43 -7.08
C PHE A 113 -19.95 -1.33 -6.01
N THR A 114 -18.79 -0.75 -5.69
CA THR A 114 -18.71 0.31 -4.65
C THR A 114 -19.48 1.59 -4.98
N VAL A 115 -20.01 1.75 -6.20
CA VAL A 115 -21.00 2.79 -6.52
C VAL A 115 -22.23 2.68 -5.61
N VAL A 116 -22.66 1.46 -5.27
CA VAL A 116 -23.82 1.21 -4.40
C VAL A 116 -23.59 1.77 -2.98
N PRO A 117 -22.59 1.30 -2.20
CA PRO A 117 -22.33 1.87 -0.86
C PRO A 117 -21.97 3.35 -0.91
N PHE A 118 -21.37 3.84 -2.00
CA PHE A 118 -21.16 5.27 -2.20
C PHE A 118 -22.48 6.05 -2.22
N ILE A 119 -23.44 5.66 -3.07
CA ILE A 119 -24.75 6.33 -3.17
C ILE A 119 -25.50 6.22 -1.83
N VAL A 120 -25.53 5.03 -1.24
CA VAL A 120 -26.19 4.81 0.06
C VAL A 120 -25.62 5.74 1.12
N GLY A 121 -24.30 5.76 1.30
CA GLY A 121 -23.65 6.60 2.30
C GLY A 121 -23.83 8.10 2.06
N GLN A 122 -23.99 8.54 0.81
CA GLN A 122 -24.28 9.95 0.53
C GLN A 122 -25.66 10.39 1.02
N VAL A 123 -26.64 9.48 0.94
CA VAL A 123 -28.02 9.74 1.34
C VAL A 123 -28.22 9.48 2.84
N SER A 124 -27.59 8.45 3.39
CA SER A 124 -27.81 8.01 4.77
C SER A 124 -26.94 8.71 5.81
N ILE A 125 -25.77 9.24 5.44
CA ILE A 125 -24.83 9.86 6.38
C ILE A 125 -24.82 11.38 6.24
N THR A 126 -25.09 12.07 7.35
CA THR A 126 -24.97 13.52 7.49
C THR A 126 -23.60 13.89 8.06
N ALA A 127 -22.67 14.31 7.21
CA ALA A 127 -21.36 14.83 7.58
C ALA A 127 -20.88 15.85 6.54
N GLU A 128 -20.04 16.80 6.95
CA GLU A 128 -19.50 17.87 6.09
C GLU A 128 -18.47 17.36 5.06
N ALA A 129 -17.88 16.19 5.30
CA ALA A 129 -16.83 15.64 4.46
C ALA A 129 -17.33 15.21 3.06
N SER A 130 -16.49 15.41 2.03
CA SER A 130 -16.82 15.07 0.65
C SER A 130 -16.69 13.57 0.37
N GLY A 131 -17.81 12.85 0.43
CA GLY A 131 -17.84 11.42 0.11
C GLY A 131 -17.44 11.11 -1.34
N LEU A 132 -17.68 12.02 -2.29
CA LEU A 132 -17.26 11.85 -3.69
C LEU A 132 -15.73 11.91 -3.81
N ALA A 133 -15.10 12.90 -3.20
CA ALA A 133 -13.65 13.01 -3.20
C ALA A 133 -12.99 11.79 -2.56
N ASN A 134 -13.50 11.34 -1.41
CA ASN A 134 -12.98 10.16 -0.71
C ASN A 134 -13.16 8.87 -1.52
N TRP A 135 -14.31 8.68 -2.19
CA TRP A 135 -14.55 7.53 -3.05
C TRP A 135 -13.62 7.52 -4.27
N LEU A 136 -13.49 8.66 -4.97
CA LEU A 136 -12.59 8.78 -6.12
C LEU A 136 -11.12 8.56 -5.73
N ARG A 137 -10.70 9.08 -4.58
CA ARG A 137 -9.37 8.82 -4.01
C ARG A 137 -9.17 7.35 -3.71
N TRP A 138 -10.15 6.68 -3.11
CA TRP A 138 -10.08 5.24 -2.84
C TRP A 138 -9.94 4.43 -4.14
N LEU A 139 -10.76 4.73 -5.15
CA LEU A 139 -10.65 4.13 -6.50
C LEU A 139 -9.28 4.38 -7.14
N LEU A 140 -8.76 5.60 -7.03
CA LEU A 140 -7.44 5.96 -7.54
C LEU A 140 -6.35 5.11 -6.88
N ASN A 141 -6.41 4.88 -5.57
CA ASN A 141 -5.42 4.06 -4.87
C ASN A 141 -5.54 2.56 -5.25
N LEU A 142 -6.74 2.03 -5.45
CA LEU A 142 -6.95 0.66 -5.97
C LEU A 142 -6.40 0.50 -7.40
N SER A 143 -6.53 1.55 -8.21
CA SER A 143 -6.19 1.50 -9.63
C SER A 143 -4.72 1.25 -9.92
N VAL A 144 -3.85 1.38 -8.91
CA VAL A 144 -2.40 1.14 -9.02
C VAL A 144 -2.09 -0.29 -9.47
N LEU A 145 -2.96 -1.27 -9.18
CA LEU A 145 -2.84 -2.63 -9.74
C LEU A 145 -2.86 -2.62 -11.29
N PHE A 146 -3.70 -1.79 -11.90
CA PHE A 146 -3.77 -1.69 -13.37
C PHE A 146 -2.61 -0.86 -13.95
N LEU A 147 -2.09 0.12 -13.21
CA LEU A 147 -0.84 0.80 -13.58
C LEU A 147 0.33 -0.18 -13.62
N ALA A 148 0.43 -1.08 -12.62
CA ALA A 148 1.45 -2.12 -12.60
C ALA A 148 1.38 -2.98 -13.87
N ALA A 149 0.18 -3.43 -14.25
CA ALA A 149 -0.01 -4.24 -15.47
C ALA A 149 0.39 -3.52 -16.78
N LYS A 150 0.42 -2.18 -16.79
CA LYS A 150 0.82 -1.36 -17.95
C LYS A 150 2.30 -0.99 -17.96
N LEU A 151 2.85 -0.63 -16.81
CA LEU A 151 4.18 -0.02 -16.71
C LEU A 151 5.28 -1.00 -16.32
N LEU A 152 4.92 -2.16 -15.77
CA LEU A 152 5.86 -3.12 -15.19
C LEU A 152 5.92 -4.44 -15.98
N VAL A 153 5.66 -4.39 -17.29
CA VAL A 153 5.72 -5.57 -18.17
C VAL A 153 7.14 -6.12 -18.28
N GLU A 154 8.15 -5.25 -18.23
CA GLU A 154 9.56 -5.63 -18.27
C GLU A 154 10.11 -5.95 -16.88
N GLN A 155 11.02 -6.94 -16.80
CA GLN A 155 11.68 -7.32 -15.54
C GLN A 155 12.48 -6.16 -14.95
N LYS A 156 13.14 -5.38 -15.82
CA LYS A 156 13.91 -4.20 -15.41
C LYS A 156 13.05 -3.17 -14.69
N ASN A 157 11.82 -2.95 -15.16
CA ASN A 157 10.89 -2.00 -14.55
C ASN A 157 10.39 -2.51 -13.19
N ARG A 158 10.12 -3.81 -13.07
CA ARG A 158 9.78 -4.44 -11.78
C ARG A 158 10.92 -4.30 -10.78
N GLU A 159 12.15 -4.55 -11.19
CA GLU A 159 13.32 -4.40 -10.33
C GLU A 159 13.54 -2.95 -9.90
N ALA A 160 13.45 -1.99 -10.83
CA ALA A 160 13.58 -0.57 -10.53
C ALA A 160 12.47 -0.08 -9.57
N LEU A 161 11.25 -0.59 -9.70
CA LEU A 161 10.17 -0.30 -8.76
C LEU A 161 10.49 -0.85 -7.35
N VAL A 162 10.95 -2.10 -7.26
CA VAL A 162 11.35 -2.69 -5.96
C VAL A 162 12.46 -1.85 -5.32
N ILE A 163 13.44 -1.42 -6.10
CA ILE A 163 14.49 -0.52 -5.62
C ILE A 163 13.89 0.80 -5.09
N ALA A 164 12.96 1.42 -5.81
CA ALA A 164 12.31 2.66 -5.36
C ALA A 164 11.53 2.47 -4.03
N LEU A 165 10.79 1.37 -3.90
CA LEU A 165 10.10 1.00 -2.65
C LEU A 165 11.10 0.84 -1.50
N LEU A 166 12.23 0.16 -1.74
CA LEU A 166 13.24 -0.07 -0.72
C LEU A 166 14.00 1.21 -0.35
N LEU A 167 14.29 2.09 -1.31
CA LEU A 167 14.94 3.38 -1.04
C LEU A 167 14.05 4.30 -0.21
N GLY A 168 12.77 4.45 -0.56
CA GLY A 168 11.84 5.24 0.23
C GLY A 168 11.61 4.66 1.63
N THR A 169 11.55 3.33 1.73
CA THR A 169 11.49 2.63 3.02
C THR A 169 12.75 2.85 3.85
N LEU A 170 13.93 2.75 3.25
CA LEU A 170 15.20 3.00 3.94
C LEU A 170 15.26 4.43 4.49
N ALA A 171 14.88 5.42 3.68
CA ALA A 171 14.82 6.82 4.11
C ALA A 171 13.88 7.00 5.30
N MET A 172 12.70 6.36 5.27
CA MET A 172 11.73 6.38 6.37
C MET A 172 12.31 5.77 7.65
N LEU A 173 12.98 4.62 7.52
CA LEU A 173 13.56 3.89 8.64
C LEU A 173 14.72 4.67 9.29
N VAL A 174 15.64 5.20 8.48
CA VAL A 174 16.76 6.03 8.96
C VAL A 174 16.23 7.25 9.71
N LEU A 175 15.25 7.95 9.14
CA LEU A 175 14.61 9.10 9.77
C LEU A 175 13.93 8.71 11.10
N SER A 176 13.06 7.71 11.08
CA SER A 176 12.23 7.32 12.22
C SER A 176 13.06 6.78 13.38
N ILE A 177 14.03 5.91 13.08
CA ILE A 177 14.94 5.36 14.09
C ILE A 177 15.85 6.46 14.63
N GLY A 178 16.40 7.33 13.79
CA GLY A 178 17.24 8.45 14.23
C GLY A 178 16.50 9.40 15.17
N VAL A 179 15.25 9.76 14.83
CA VAL A 179 14.38 10.57 15.68
C VAL A 179 14.08 9.87 17.01
N PHE A 180 13.79 8.57 16.98
CA PHE A 180 13.48 7.81 18.18
C PHE A 180 14.68 7.61 19.09
N ILE A 181 15.89 7.42 18.55
CA ILE A 181 17.12 7.35 19.35
C ILE A 181 17.31 8.65 20.15
N ARG A 182 17.05 9.80 19.53
CA ARG A 182 17.18 11.13 20.14
C ARG A 182 16.06 11.43 21.14
N SER A 183 14.81 11.23 20.74
CA SER A 183 13.63 11.67 21.50
C SER A 183 13.10 10.62 22.47
N ARG A 184 13.39 9.33 22.22
CA ARG A 184 12.80 8.17 22.89
C ARG A 184 11.27 8.19 22.91
N SER A 185 10.66 8.93 21.97
CA SER A 185 9.22 9.14 21.95
C SER A 185 8.62 9.24 20.56
N ALA A 186 7.40 8.71 20.40
CA ALA A 186 6.61 8.88 19.18
C ALA A 186 6.36 10.35 18.85
N SER A 187 6.16 11.19 19.86
CA SER A 187 5.93 12.63 19.72
C SER A 187 7.12 13.38 19.11
N GLY A 188 8.33 12.81 19.17
CA GLY A 188 9.51 13.38 18.52
C GLY A 188 9.38 13.50 17.00
N MET A 189 8.44 12.77 16.39
CA MET A 189 8.14 12.85 14.95
C MET A 189 7.30 14.09 14.59
N LEU A 190 6.59 14.71 15.53
CA LEU A 190 5.63 15.79 15.26
C LEU A 190 6.23 16.98 14.48
N PRO A 191 7.42 17.52 14.84
CA PRO A 191 8.00 18.64 14.08
C PRO A 191 8.26 18.31 12.60
N ILE A 192 8.61 17.06 12.32
CA ILE A 192 8.87 16.59 10.96
C ILE A 192 7.56 16.46 10.18
N LEU A 193 6.51 15.91 10.80
CA LEU A 193 5.18 15.81 10.17
C LEU A 193 4.62 17.20 9.86
N THR A 194 4.81 18.17 10.76
CA THR A 194 4.47 19.58 10.55
C THR A 194 5.22 20.15 9.35
N LEU A 195 6.53 19.92 9.25
CA LEU A 195 7.34 20.34 8.11
C LEU A 195 6.86 19.72 6.78
N MET A 196 6.39 18.48 6.81
CA MET A 196 5.85 17.77 5.64
C MET A 196 4.38 18.12 5.33
N ASN A 197 3.80 19.12 6.01
CA ASN A 197 2.40 19.55 5.86
C ASN A 197 1.39 18.41 6.07
N TYR A 198 1.59 17.58 7.10
CA TYR A 198 0.61 16.56 7.45
C TYR A 198 -0.68 17.18 7.99
N GLY A 199 -1.80 16.48 7.84
CA GLY A 199 -3.10 16.96 8.28
C GLY A 199 -3.44 16.67 9.73
N SER A 200 -4.39 17.44 10.24
CA SER A 200 -4.99 17.24 11.56
C SER A 200 -3.94 17.17 12.68
N LEU A 201 -3.03 18.14 12.70
CA LEU A 201 -1.87 18.16 13.62
C LEU A 201 -2.28 18.07 15.09
N ASP A 202 -3.43 18.63 15.48
CA ASP A 202 -3.93 18.56 16.86
C ASP A 202 -4.34 17.13 17.25
N THR A 203 -5.05 16.43 16.36
CA THR A 203 -5.38 15.01 16.60
C THR A 203 -4.14 14.11 16.55
N LEU A 204 -3.16 14.45 15.70
CA LEU A 204 -1.90 13.72 15.61
C LEU A 204 -1.04 13.91 16.86
N SER A 205 -0.99 15.12 17.41
CA SER A 205 -0.20 15.41 18.61
C SER A 205 -0.74 14.63 19.82
N LEU A 206 -2.07 14.60 20.00
CA LEU A 206 -2.75 13.79 21.01
C LEU A 206 -2.48 12.29 20.84
N GLY A 207 -2.65 11.78 19.61
CA GLY A 207 -2.44 10.36 19.31
C GLY A 207 -0.99 9.90 19.52
N LEU A 208 -0.01 10.71 19.10
CA LEU A 208 1.41 10.43 19.32
C LEU A 208 1.79 10.53 20.80
N GLY A 209 1.23 11.50 21.53
CA GLY A 209 1.42 11.65 22.96
C GLY A 209 0.96 10.41 23.75
N ALA A 210 -0.21 9.86 23.40
CA ALA A 210 -0.72 8.62 24.01
C ALA A 210 0.15 7.39 23.71
N MET A 211 1.05 7.47 22.74
CA MET A 211 1.95 6.40 22.32
C MET A 211 3.42 6.72 22.53
N ALA A 212 3.73 7.62 23.48
CA ALA A 212 5.09 8.12 23.70
C ALA A 212 6.14 7.01 23.87
N SER A 213 5.82 5.84 24.45
CA SER A 213 6.81 4.76 24.61
C SER A 213 7.18 4.01 23.31
N ARG A 214 6.57 4.34 22.17
CA ARG A 214 6.74 3.64 20.89
C ARG A 214 7.47 4.50 19.88
N MET A 215 8.03 3.89 18.84
CA MET A 215 8.61 4.61 17.72
C MET A 215 7.54 5.28 16.84
N GLY A 216 7.66 6.59 16.66
CA GLY A 216 6.90 7.37 15.69
C GLY A 216 7.51 7.28 14.29
N SER A 217 6.69 7.49 13.26
CA SER A 217 7.15 7.52 11.86
C SER A 217 6.23 8.42 11.01
N PRO A 218 6.62 8.73 9.77
CA PRO A 218 5.73 9.34 8.76
C PRO A 218 4.41 8.58 8.51
N TRP A 219 4.26 7.35 9.00
CA TRP A 219 2.99 6.62 8.96
C TRP A 219 1.98 7.07 10.02
N MET A 220 2.30 8.09 10.82
CA MET A 220 1.48 8.75 11.86
C MET A 220 1.12 7.86 13.06
N HIS A 221 0.97 6.55 12.85
CA HIS A 221 0.60 5.61 13.88
C HIS A 221 1.58 4.42 13.93
N PRO A 222 2.11 4.04 15.10
CA PRO A 222 3.04 2.92 15.23
C PRO A 222 2.50 1.58 14.68
N ASN A 223 1.20 1.29 14.79
CA ASN A 223 0.66 0.07 14.16
C ASN A 223 0.66 0.17 12.62
N ALA A 224 0.45 1.36 12.05
CA ALA A 224 0.52 1.57 10.61
C ALA A 224 1.95 1.37 10.10
N THR A 225 2.96 1.86 10.86
CA THR A 225 4.38 1.51 10.64
C THR A 225 4.58 0.00 10.64
N GLY A 226 4.03 -0.70 11.63
CA GLY A 226 4.09 -2.17 11.67
C GLY A 226 3.43 -2.83 10.47
N GLY A 227 2.26 -2.35 10.04
CA GLY A 227 1.54 -2.84 8.87
C GLY A 227 2.36 -2.73 7.59
N ILE A 228 2.92 -1.55 7.30
CA ILE A 228 3.76 -1.38 6.11
C ILE A 228 5.04 -2.21 6.18
N MET A 229 5.62 -2.39 7.38
CA MET A 229 6.76 -3.29 7.58
C MET A 229 6.36 -4.73 7.30
N ALA A 230 5.20 -5.19 7.76
CA ALA A 230 4.68 -6.52 7.43
C ALA A 230 4.52 -6.74 5.92
N LEU A 231 4.14 -5.70 5.18
CA LEU A 231 4.03 -5.77 3.72
C LEU A 231 5.40 -5.80 3.02
N LEU A 232 6.37 -4.99 3.44
CA LEU A 232 7.62 -4.75 2.70
C LEU A 232 8.82 -5.58 3.18
N LEU A 233 8.87 -5.99 4.45
CA LEU A 233 9.97 -6.77 5.02
C LEU A 233 10.25 -8.07 4.25
N PRO A 234 9.24 -8.89 3.92
CA PRO A 234 9.50 -10.14 3.21
C PRO A 234 10.06 -9.91 1.80
N LEU A 235 9.62 -8.83 1.13
CA LEU A 235 10.18 -8.39 -0.15
C LEU A 235 11.63 -7.95 -0.02
N ALA A 236 11.94 -7.09 0.96
CA ALA A 236 13.29 -6.61 1.22
C ALA A 236 14.26 -7.76 1.51
N PHE A 237 13.83 -8.72 2.34
CA PHE A 237 14.63 -9.89 2.69
C PHE A 237 14.89 -10.79 1.47
N CYS A 238 13.83 -11.21 0.76
CA CYS A 238 13.98 -12.09 -0.41
C CYS A 238 14.82 -11.43 -1.49
N TYR A 239 14.58 -10.14 -1.76
CA TYR A 239 15.36 -9.37 -2.74
C TYR A 239 16.82 -9.20 -2.31
N GLY A 240 17.08 -8.88 -1.05
CA GLY A 240 18.42 -8.66 -0.53
C GLY A 240 19.28 -9.93 -0.57
N ILE A 241 18.73 -11.06 -0.13
CA ILE A 241 19.51 -12.31 -0.01
C ILE A 241 19.87 -12.93 -1.36
N THR A 242 19.06 -12.68 -2.40
CA THR A 242 19.30 -13.24 -3.74
C THR A 242 20.09 -12.33 -4.68
N ASN A 243 20.35 -11.08 -4.28
CA ASN A 243 21.11 -10.11 -5.07
C ASN A 243 22.56 -9.97 -4.56
N THR A 244 23.36 -9.20 -5.29
CA THR A 244 24.76 -8.89 -4.97
C THR A 244 25.01 -7.38 -4.98
N GLY A 245 26.16 -6.94 -4.46
CA GLY A 245 26.56 -5.53 -4.43
C GLY A 245 25.60 -4.64 -3.64
N TRP A 246 25.40 -3.41 -4.13
CA TRP A 246 24.57 -2.41 -3.45
C TRP A 246 23.10 -2.82 -3.33
N LYS A 247 22.56 -3.61 -4.27
CA LYS A 247 21.18 -4.13 -4.22
C LYS A 247 20.97 -5.07 -3.03
N ARG A 248 21.96 -5.90 -2.73
CA ARG A 248 21.99 -6.74 -1.51
C ARG A 248 22.05 -5.89 -0.26
N GLY A 249 22.95 -4.90 -0.24
CA GLY A 249 23.07 -3.95 0.87
C GLY A 249 21.77 -3.22 1.17
N LEU A 250 21.09 -2.73 0.12
CA LEU A 250 19.78 -2.07 0.23
C LEU A 250 18.71 -3.02 0.80
N GLY A 251 18.53 -4.20 0.20
CA GLY A 251 17.51 -5.15 0.64
C GLY A 251 17.72 -5.65 2.08
N LEU A 252 18.95 -6.04 2.43
CA LEU A 252 19.28 -6.49 3.78
C LEU A 252 19.29 -5.35 4.80
N GLY A 253 19.69 -4.14 4.41
CA GLY A 253 19.63 -2.95 5.26
C GLY A 253 18.20 -2.60 5.63
N VAL A 254 17.29 -2.57 4.64
CA VAL A 254 15.85 -2.38 4.89
C VAL A 254 15.28 -3.53 5.72
N ALA A 255 15.68 -4.77 5.47
CA ALA A 255 15.19 -5.91 6.26
C ALA A 255 15.62 -5.82 7.73
N CYS A 256 16.87 -5.46 7.99
CA CYS A 256 17.41 -5.32 9.34
C CYS A 256 16.80 -4.13 10.08
N LEU A 257 16.85 -2.93 9.49
CA LEU A 257 16.27 -1.73 10.09
C LEU A 257 14.75 -1.82 10.21
N GLY A 258 14.07 -2.47 9.25
CA GLY A 258 12.64 -2.70 9.29
C GLY A 258 12.22 -3.64 10.40
N ALA A 259 12.99 -4.69 10.67
CA ALA A 259 12.77 -5.58 11.82
C ALA A 259 12.97 -4.82 13.15
N ALA A 260 14.01 -3.98 13.26
CA ALA A 260 14.21 -3.12 14.42
C ALA A 260 13.04 -2.14 14.60
N ALA A 261 12.64 -1.45 13.53
CA ALA A 261 11.51 -0.53 13.53
C ALA A 261 10.21 -1.20 13.94
N LEU A 262 9.95 -2.44 13.51
CA LEU A 262 8.76 -3.20 13.90
C LEU A 262 8.73 -3.47 15.42
N LEU A 263 9.88 -3.84 16.00
CA LEU A 263 10.02 -4.05 17.44
C LEU A 263 9.83 -2.74 18.22
N LEU A 264 10.50 -1.67 17.80
CA LEU A 264 10.41 -0.34 18.44
C LEU A 264 9.02 0.29 18.27
N ALA A 265 8.35 0.05 17.16
CA ALA A 265 6.97 0.45 16.95
C ALA A 265 6.01 -0.41 17.78
N SER A 266 6.42 -1.56 18.34
CA SER A 266 5.60 -2.43 19.21
C SER A 266 4.24 -2.83 18.59
N SER A 267 4.19 -3.05 17.27
CA SER A 267 2.95 -3.46 16.58
C SER A 267 2.72 -4.98 16.68
N ARG A 268 1.97 -5.40 17.70
CA ARG A 268 1.70 -6.82 18.00
C ARG A 268 1.08 -7.57 16.82
N GLY A 269 0.04 -7.01 16.20
CA GLY A 269 -0.65 -7.63 15.07
C GLY A 269 0.28 -7.88 13.88
N ALA A 270 1.15 -6.90 13.56
CA ALA A 270 2.13 -7.05 12.49
C ALA A 270 3.23 -8.07 12.82
N MET A 271 3.72 -8.12 14.07
CA MET A 271 4.69 -9.12 14.52
C MET A 271 4.13 -10.55 14.42
N VAL A 272 2.91 -10.78 14.94
CA VAL A 272 2.24 -12.08 14.84
C VAL A 272 2.04 -12.48 13.39
N SER A 273 1.61 -11.54 12.54
CA SER A 273 1.37 -11.81 11.11
C SER A 273 2.64 -12.17 10.35
N LEU A 274 3.75 -11.49 10.63
CA LEU A 274 5.06 -11.84 10.07
C LEU A 274 5.56 -13.19 10.60
N ALA A 275 5.38 -13.48 11.88
CA ALA A 275 5.76 -14.77 12.45
C ALA A 275 4.99 -15.93 11.80
N LEU A 276 3.67 -15.81 11.61
CA LEU A 276 2.85 -16.82 10.94
C LEU A 276 3.29 -17.03 9.49
N VAL A 277 3.61 -15.96 8.76
CA VAL A 277 4.12 -16.08 7.39
C VAL A 277 5.52 -16.66 7.35
N LEU A 278 6.40 -16.34 8.30
CA LEU A 278 7.71 -16.97 8.41
C LEU A 278 7.60 -18.46 8.75
N ILE A 279 6.66 -18.87 9.61
CA ILE A 279 6.35 -20.28 9.88
C ILE A 279 5.89 -20.96 8.60
N TRP A 280 4.99 -20.33 7.84
CA TRP A 280 4.60 -20.83 6.52
C TRP A 280 5.82 -20.98 5.60
N MET A 281 6.67 -19.96 5.45
CA MET A 281 7.87 -20.05 4.61
C MET A 281 8.85 -21.14 5.09
N ALA A 282 9.01 -21.32 6.40
CA ALA A 282 9.83 -22.38 6.99
C ALA A 282 9.25 -23.77 6.71
N SER A 283 7.93 -23.94 6.80
CA SER A 283 7.24 -25.19 6.42
C SER A 283 7.44 -25.53 4.94
N ARG A 284 7.61 -24.50 4.09
CA ARG A 284 7.95 -24.61 2.67
C ARG A 284 9.45 -24.75 2.40
N ARG A 285 10.27 -24.91 3.45
CA ARG A 285 11.74 -25.03 3.41
C ARG A 285 12.43 -23.90 2.65
N VAL A 286 11.88 -22.68 2.73
CA VAL A 286 12.56 -21.50 2.20
C VAL A 286 13.87 -21.30 2.99
N PRO A 287 15.02 -21.07 2.32
CA PRO A 287 16.29 -20.91 3.01
C PRO A 287 16.27 -19.80 4.08
N TYR A 288 16.97 -20.04 5.18
CA TYR A 288 17.21 -19.11 6.30
C TYR A 288 15.99 -18.66 7.12
N THR A 289 14.75 -18.91 6.70
CA THR A 289 13.54 -18.47 7.42
C THR A 289 13.40 -19.11 8.80
N GLY A 290 13.74 -20.39 8.94
CA GLY A 290 13.79 -21.06 10.25
C GLY A 290 14.82 -20.43 11.20
N ARG A 291 15.99 -20.01 10.68
CA ARG A 291 17.00 -19.30 11.48
C ARG A 291 16.52 -17.92 11.88
N LEU A 292 15.85 -17.20 10.98
CA LEU A 292 15.25 -15.90 11.28
C LEU A 292 14.16 -15.99 12.35
N LEU A 293 13.34 -17.04 12.34
CA LEU A 293 12.37 -17.30 13.41
C LEU A 293 13.07 -17.49 14.76
N MET A 294 14.14 -18.28 14.80
CA MET A 294 14.92 -18.51 16.02
C MET A 294 15.59 -17.23 16.53
N ILE A 295 16.20 -16.45 15.63
CA ILE A 295 16.80 -15.15 15.97
C ILE A 295 15.73 -14.18 16.47
N GLY A 296 14.57 -14.11 15.80
CA GLY A 296 13.46 -13.28 16.21
C GLY A 296 12.94 -13.65 17.61
N LEU A 297 12.82 -14.95 17.89
CA LEU A 297 12.42 -15.46 19.21
C LEU A 297 13.45 -15.10 20.29
N ALA A 298 14.75 -15.29 19.99
CA ALA A 298 15.83 -14.95 20.90
C ALA A 298 15.90 -13.44 21.18
N LEU A 299 15.75 -12.60 20.16
CA LEU A 299 15.72 -11.14 20.30
C LEU A 299 14.49 -10.66 21.05
N ALA A 300 13.32 -11.27 20.81
CA ALA A 300 12.12 -10.98 21.57
C ALA A 300 12.32 -11.33 23.05
N ALA A 301 12.87 -12.51 23.37
CA ALA A 301 13.19 -12.91 24.73
C ALA A 301 14.20 -11.94 25.38
N ALA A 302 15.27 -11.58 24.67
CA ALA A 302 16.26 -10.63 25.15
C ALA A 302 15.65 -9.23 25.41
N LEU A 303 14.80 -8.74 24.51
CA LEU A 303 14.11 -7.47 24.67
C LEU A 303 13.17 -7.49 25.89
N VAL A 304 12.46 -8.60 26.09
CA VAL A 304 11.61 -8.79 27.28
C VAL A 304 12.45 -8.73 28.54
N VAL A 305 13.56 -9.45 28.61
CA VAL A 305 14.44 -9.44 29.79
C VAL A 305 15.08 -8.06 30.04
N SER A 306 15.37 -7.29 28.99
CA SER A 306 16.11 -6.03 29.08
C SER A 306 15.25 -4.76 29.13
N TYR A 307 13.95 -4.83 28.84
CA TYR A 307 13.07 -3.65 28.77
C TYR A 307 11.88 -3.76 29.73
N PRO A 308 11.98 -3.18 30.96
CA PRO A 308 10.96 -3.30 31.99
C PRO A 308 9.53 -2.89 31.57
N PRO A 309 9.32 -1.82 30.77
CA PRO A 309 7.97 -1.48 30.30
C PRO A 309 7.32 -2.56 29.43
N LEU A 310 8.11 -3.41 28.77
CA LEU A 310 7.60 -4.55 28.02
C LEU A 310 7.25 -5.73 28.94
N GLN A 311 7.98 -5.92 30.03
CA GLN A 311 7.67 -6.94 31.04
C GLN A 311 6.31 -6.68 31.69
N GLU A 312 6.07 -5.43 32.12
CA GLU A 312 4.79 -5.01 32.70
C GLU A 312 3.62 -5.18 31.72
N ARG A 313 3.85 -4.87 30.43
CA ARG A 313 2.85 -5.09 29.37
C ARG A 313 2.59 -6.57 29.10
N LEU A 314 3.60 -7.44 29.17
CA LEU A 314 3.41 -8.88 29.00
C LEU A 314 2.72 -9.53 30.20
N ALA A 315 3.04 -9.10 31.41
CA ALA A 315 2.37 -9.57 32.64
C ALA A 315 0.86 -9.28 32.62
N THR A 316 0.45 -8.20 31.96
CA THR A 316 -0.97 -7.82 31.80
C THR A 316 -1.63 -8.38 30.53
N ILE A 317 -0.92 -9.10 29.65
CA ILE A 317 -1.52 -9.65 28.41
C ILE A 317 -2.66 -10.63 28.70
N PHE A 318 -2.58 -11.35 29.81
CA PHE A 318 -3.61 -12.29 30.25
C PHE A 318 -4.57 -11.70 31.29
N SER A 319 -4.38 -10.44 31.70
CA SER A 319 -5.36 -9.73 32.53
C SER A 319 -6.34 -8.96 31.62
N ALA A 320 -7.64 -9.11 31.90
CA ALA A 320 -8.71 -8.48 31.13
C ALA A 320 -8.74 -6.92 31.21
N GLN A 321 -7.71 -6.29 31.79
CA GLN A 321 -7.63 -4.86 32.10
C GLN A 321 -6.72 -4.07 31.13
N ASN A 322 -6.30 -4.68 30.01
CA ASN A 322 -5.57 -3.96 28.98
C ASN A 322 -6.56 -3.11 28.16
N ALA A 323 -6.58 -1.78 28.39
CA ALA A 323 -7.50 -0.84 27.74
C ALA A 323 -7.58 -0.99 26.20
N SER A 324 -6.46 -1.30 25.53
CA SER A 324 -6.45 -1.52 24.06
C SER A 324 -7.10 -2.83 23.61
N THR A 325 -7.18 -3.84 24.48
CA THR A 325 -7.82 -5.13 24.22
C THR A 325 -9.30 -5.07 24.58
N GLU A 326 -9.64 -4.38 25.67
CA GLU A 326 -11.02 -4.13 26.10
C GLU A 326 -11.80 -3.32 25.05
N VAL A 327 -11.25 -2.20 24.57
CA VAL A 327 -11.85 -1.40 23.48
C VAL A 327 -12.11 -2.27 22.25
N ARG A 328 -11.16 -3.14 21.87
CA ARG A 328 -11.35 -4.03 20.72
C ARG A 328 -12.46 -5.06 20.96
N PHE A 329 -12.55 -5.66 22.14
CA PHE A 329 -13.65 -6.58 22.46
C PHE A 329 -15.01 -5.87 22.37
N ASP A 330 -15.10 -4.63 22.83
CA ASP A 330 -16.30 -3.82 22.68
C ASP A 330 -16.61 -3.46 21.23
N GLU A 331 -15.59 -3.14 20.42
CA GLU A 331 -15.75 -2.96 18.96
C GLU A 331 -16.40 -4.22 18.34
N TYR A 332 -15.88 -5.42 18.63
CA TYR A 332 -16.45 -6.68 18.11
C TYR A 332 -17.85 -6.98 18.64
N ARG A 333 -18.10 -6.71 19.93
CA ARG A 333 -19.39 -6.95 20.58
C ARG A 333 -20.50 -6.07 20.00
N MET A 334 -20.19 -4.80 19.69
CA MET A 334 -21.16 -3.85 19.13
C MET A 334 -21.20 -3.86 17.61
N PHE A 335 -20.23 -4.49 16.93
CA PHE A 335 -20.18 -4.58 15.48
C PHE A 335 -21.48 -5.08 14.81
N PRO A 336 -22.20 -6.09 15.33
CA PRO A 336 -23.47 -6.52 14.74
C PRO A 336 -24.52 -5.41 14.67
N GLN A 337 -24.54 -4.49 15.65
CA GLN A 337 -25.46 -3.34 15.65
C GLN A 337 -25.11 -2.35 14.54
N ALA A 338 -23.82 -2.14 14.29
CA ALA A 338 -23.36 -1.31 13.18
C ALA A 338 -23.77 -1.90 11.82
N VAL A 339 -23.64 -3.21 11.63
CA VAL A 339 -24.06 -3.91 10.40
C VAL A 339 -25.58 -3.87 10.23
N ALA A 340 -26.35 -4.05 11.30
CA ALA A 340 -27.81 -3.94 11.26
C ALA A 340 -28.27 -2.52 10.91
N SER A 341 -27.56 -1.50 11.40
CA SER A 341 -27.87 -0.09 11.11
C SER A 341 -27.49 0.30 9.67
N TYR A 342 -26.40 -0.28 9.13
CA TYR A 342 -25.87 0.04 7.81
C TYR A 342 -25.52 -1.22 7.01
N PRO A 343 -26.51 -2.02 6.57
CA PRO A 343 -26.26 -3.32 5.92
C PRO A 343 -25.55 -3.21 4.56
N LEU A 344 -25.76 -2.09 3.86
CA LEU A 344 -25.07 -1.74 2.62
C LEU A 344 -23.79 -0.92 2.85
N GLY A 345 -23.39 -0.75 4.11
CA GLY A 345 -22.25 0.06 4.54
C GLY A 345 -22.55 1.55 4.65
N ILE A 346 -21.67 2.26 5.35
CA ILE A 346 -21.77 3.72 5.59
C ILE A 346 -21.24 4.59 4.43
N GLY A 347 -20.64 3.96 3.42
CA GLY A 347 -20.06 4.64 2.26
C GLY A 347 -18.78 5.40 2.57
N PHE A 348 -18.52 6.47 1.80
CA PHE A 348 -17.21 7.14 1.76
C PHE A 348 -17.20 8.54 2.41
N LYS A 349 -18.33 8.98 2.97
CA LYS A 349 -18.45 10.31 3.58
C LYS A 349 -17.59 10.44 4.83
N VAL A 350 -17.60 9.42 5.69
CA VAL A 350 -16.84 9.36 6.94
C VAL A 350 -16.13 8.01 7.08
N ASP A 351 -15.11 7.95 7.92
CA ASP A 351 -14.55 6.69 8.44
C ASP A 351 -15.32 6.27 9.69
N PRO A 352 -15.47 4.95 9.98
CA PRO A 352 -16.04 4.51 11.25
C PRO A 352 -15.23 5.06 12.44
N PRO A 353 -15.90 5.47 13.53
CA PRO A 353 -17.33 5.41 13.81
C PRO A 353 -18.17 6.49 13.12
N VAL A 354 -19.48 6.25 12.96
CA VAL A 354 -20.42 7.25 12.41
C VAL A 354 -20.64 8.37 13.44
N PRO A 355 -20.38 9.65 13.09
CA PRO A 355 -20.58 10.78 14.01
C PRO A 355 -22.02 10.86 14.54
N GLY A 356 -22.18 11.24 15.81
CA GLY A 356 -23.49 11.39 16.45
C GLY A 356 -24.21 10.08 16.80
N THR A 357 -23.50 8.94 16.71
CA THR A 357 -24.03 7.63 17.11
C THR A 357 -23.22 7.04 18.27
N HIS A 358 -23.76 6.03 18.94
CA HIS A 358 -23.06 5.26 19.98
C HIS A 358 -22.20 4.13 19.39
N LEU A 359 -22.14 4.02 18.06
CA LEU A 359 -21.38 2.96 17.39
C LEU A 359 -19.89 3.23 17.49
N LEU A 360 -19.09 2.18 17.66
CA LEU A 360 -17.63 2.26 17.65
C LEU A 360 -17.06 2.04 16.25
N GLY A 361 -15.78 2.35 16.09
CA GLY A 361 -14.99 1.89 14.94
C GLY A 361 -14.74 0.39 15.01
N ILE A 362 -13.95 -0.15 14.07
CA ILE A 362 -13.55 -1.56 14.12
C ILE A 362 -12.11 -1.74 13.67
N SER A 363 -11.27 -2.28 14.55
CA SER A 363 -9.85 -2.54 14.33
C SER A 363 -9.60 -3.86 13.62
N ASN A 364 -10.31 -4.09 12.50
CA ASN A 364 -10.21 -5.30 11.69
C ASN A 364 -10.54 -4.98 10.23
N LEU A 365 -9.61 -5.24 9.31
CA LEU A 365 -9.76 -4.98 7.87
C LEU A 365 -11.03 -5.60 7.29
N TRP A 366 -11.28 -6.86 7.60
CA TRP A 366 -12.37 -7.64 7.03
C TRP A 366 -13.73 -7.10 7.47
N LEU A 367 -13.87 -6.82 8.76
CA LEU A 367 -15.08 -6.23 9.32
C LEU A 367 -15.22 -4.75 8.93
N ASN A 368 -14.12 -4.03 8.78
CA ASN A 368 -14.16 -2.64 8.30
C ASN A 368 -14.65 -2.56 6.85
N PHE A 369 -14.31 -3.52 5.99
CA PHE A 369 -14.90 -3.62 4.65
C PHE A 369 -16.43 -3.77 4.71
N VAL A 370 -16.94 -4.60 5.62
CA VAL A 370 -18.38 -4.74 5.84
C VAL A 370 -18.99 -3.43 6.35
N TYR A 371 -18.39 -2.81 7.35
CA TYR A 371 -18.89 -1.56 7.92
C TYR A 371 -18.95 -0.44 6.88
N LYS A 372 -17.88 -0.27 6.11
CA LYS A 372 -17.74 0.83 5.18
C LYS A 372 -18.51 0.61 3.88
N THR A 373 -18.49 -0.60 3.35
CA THR A 373 -18.95 -0.89 1.98
C THR A 373 -19.98 -2.02 1.88
N GLY A 374 -20.41 -2.57 3.01
CA GLY A 374 -21.42 -3.63 3.08
C GLY A 374 -20.87 -5.04 2.88
N VAL A 375 -21.69 -6.03 3.22
CA VAL A 375 -21.34 -7.46 3.15
C VAL A 375 -20.98 -7.90 1.72
N ILE A 376 -21.68 -7.38 0.72
CA ILE A 376 -21.43 -7.75 -0.69
C ILE A 376 -20.04 -7.30 -1.14
N SER A 377 -19.61 -6.08 -0.78
CA SER A 377 -18.26 -5.60 -1.08
C SER A 377 -17.19 -6.45 -0.41
N MET A 378 -17.43 -6.91 0.82
CA MET A 378 -16.54 -7.83 1.51
C MET A 378 -16.43 -9.19 0.78
N LEU A 379 -17.55 -9.75 0.30
CA LEU A 379 -17.53 -10.97 -0.51
C LEU A 379 -16.75 -10.78 -1.82
N LEU A 380 -16.91 -9.63 -2.48
CA LEU A 380 -16.12 -9.28 -3.66
C LEU A 380 -14.64 -9.12 -3.32
N PHE A 381 -14.29 -8.49 -2.20
CA PHE A 381 -12.90 -8.38 -1.73
C PHE A 381 -12.28 -9.76 -1.45
N ILE A 382 -13.01 -10.67 -0.79
CA ILE A 382 -12.60 -12.08 -0.65
C ILE A 382 -12.42 -12.72 -2.04
N ALA A 383 -13.32 -12.48 -2.97
CA ALA A 383 -13.19 -13.02 -4.32
C ALA A 383 -11.93 -12.51 -5.03
N VAL A 384 -11.55 -11.23 -4.86
CA VAL A 384 -10.29 -10.69 -5.41
C VAL A 384 -9.09 -11.37 -4.78
N THR A 385 -9.03 -11.45 -3.45
CA THR A 385 -7.89 -12.08 -2.75
C THR A 385 -7.77 -13.57 -3.06
N TRP A 386 -8.90 -14.27 -3.22
CA TRP A 386 -8.93 -15.65 -3.68
C TRP A 386 -8.40 -15.81 -5.11
N ARG A 387 -8.79 -14.91 -6.04
CA ARG A 387 -8.27 -14.93 -7.43
C ARG A 387 -6.77 -14.66 -7.46
N TRP A 388 -6.32 -13.68 -6.67
CA TRP A 388 -4.90 -13.41 -6.47
C TRP A 388 -4.16 -14.67 -6.01
N TRP A 389 -4.63 -15.31 -4.93
CA TRP A 389 -4.00 -16.52 -4.39
C TRP A 389 -3.95 -17.65 -5.42
N ARG A 390 -5.01 -17.86 -6.21
CA ARG A 390 -5.02 -18.88 -7.27
C ARG A 390 -3.97 -18.62 -8.34
N GLU A 391 -3.70 -17.36 -8.67
CA GLU A 391 -2.66 -16.99 -9.63
C GLU A 391 -1.26 -17.14 -8.99
N SER A 392 -1.08 -16.65 -7.76
CA SER A 392 0.23 -16.46 -7.13
C SER A 392 0.75 -17.62 -6.30
N ARG A 393 -0.10 -18.54 -5.82
CA ARG A 393 0.30 -19.60 -4.88
C ARG A 393 1.51 -20.42 -5.35
N PRO A 394 2.40 -20.86 -4.45
CA PRO A 394 3.45 -21.82 -4.82
C PRO A 394 2.85 -23.15 -5.31
N GLU A 395 3.60 -23.87 -6.13
CA GLU A 395 3.33 -25.30 -6.39
C GLU A 395 3.53 -26.13 -5.11
N LEU A 396 3.08 -27.38 -5.06
CA LEU A 396 3.30 -28.22 -3.88
C LEU A 396 4.80 -28.54 -3.69
N GLY A 397 5.27 -28.55 -2.43
CA GLY A 397 6.65 -28.91 -2.09
C GLY A 397 7.60 -27.76 -1.72
N PRO A 398 8.90 -28.05 -1.55
CA PRO A 398 9.91 -27.06 -1.12
C PRO A 398 10.07 -25.91 -2.12
N ILE A 399 10.23 -24.69 -1.62
CA ILE A 399 10.48 -23.50 -2.45
C ILE A 399 11.97 -23.16 -2.39
N ARG A 400 12.66 -23.29 -3.53
CA ARG A 400 14.03 -22.78 -3.68
C ARG A 400 14.00 -21.29 -3.98
N LEU A 401 14.58 -20.48 -3.09
CA LEU A 401 14.70 -19.04 -3.30
C LEU A 401 15.84 -18.76 -4.28
N THR A 402 15.52 -18.07 -5.38
CA THR A 402 16.45 -17.69 -6.45
C THR A 402 16.24 -16.21 -6.79
N LYS A 403 17.21 -15.60 -7.47
CA LYS A 403 17.06 -14.22 -7.96
C LYS A 403 15.83 -14.04 -8.86
N ASP A 404 15.50 -15.07 -9.63
CA ASP A 404 14.37 -15.03 -10.56
C ASP A 404 13.01 -15.03 -9.85
N ASN A 405 12.87 -15.70 -8.71
CA ASN A 405 11.59 -15.77 -7.99
C ASN A 405 11.52 -14.93 -6.70
N ALA A 406 12.58 -14.17 -6.38
CA ALA A 406 12.68 -13.38 -5.16
C ALA A 406 11.57 -12.33 -5.03
N ILE A 407 11.26 -11.60 -6.11
CA ILE A 407 10.21 -10.58 -6.11
C ILE A 407 8.85 -11.25 -5.91
N TRP A 408 8.58 -12.37 -6.59
CA TRP A 408 7.35 -13.15 -6.40
C TRP A 408 7.19 -13.65 -4.97
N LEU A 409 8.19 -14.35 -4.42
CA LEU A 409 8.07 -14.93 -3.08
C LEU A 409 7.97 -13.85 -2.01
N GLY A 410 8.81 -12.82 -2.11
CA GLY A 410 8.83 -11.70 -1.19
C GLY A 410 7.53 -10.89 -1.20
N SER A 411 6.98 -10.60 -2.37
CA SER A 411 5.67 -9.94 -2.47
C SER A 411 4.52 -10.85 -2.01
N THR A 412 4.57 -12.17 -2.29
CA THR A 412 3.56 -13.13 -1.81
C THR A 412 3.53 -13.15 -0.28
N ALA A 413 4.69 -13.29 0.35
CA ALA A 413 4.82 -13.29 1.80
C ALA A 413 4.36 -11.96 2.41
N GLY A 414 4.74 -10.82 1.80
CA GLY A 414 4.28 -9.50 2.24
C GLY A 414 2.76 -9.31 2.18
N ILE A 415 2.12 -9.73 1.09
CA ILE A 415 0.66 -9.65 0.94
C ILE A 415 -0.04 -10.58 1.93
N LEU A 416 0.47 -11.80 2.13
CA LEU A 416 -0.05 -12.71 3.16
C LEU A 416 0.05 -12.07 4.56
N SER A 417 1.20 -11.47 4.89
CA SER A 417 1.38 -10.80 6.18
C SER A 417 0.44 -9.61 6.34
N ALA A 418 0.18 -8.84 5.28
CA ALA A 418 -0.79 -7.74 5.30
C ALA A 418 -2.23 -8.24 5.51
N LEU A 419 -2.64 -9.31 4.82
CA LEU A 419 -3.98 -9.92 4.96
C LEU A 419 -4.19 -10.54 6.35
N VAL A 420 -3.18 -11.22 6.89
CA VAL A 420 -3.22 -11.77 8.26
C VAL A 420 -3.24 -10.64 9.29
N SER A 421 -2.46 -9.57 9.07
CA SER A 421 -2.52 -8.38 9.92
C SER A 421 -3.88 -7.71 9.90
N GLY A 422 -4.65 -7.90 8.82
CA GLY A 422 -6.03 -7.46 8.68
C GLY A 422 -6.99 -8.02 9.74
N PHE A 423 -6.67 -9.14 10.39
CA PHE A 423 -7.48 -9.63 11.52
C PHE A 423 -7.27 -8.83 12.81
N PHE A 424 -6.16 -8.09 12.90
CA PHE A 424 -5.77 -7.36 14.11
C PHE A 424 -5.82 -5.84 13.94
N ASP A 425 -5.94 -5.35 12.71
CA ASP A 425 -6.00 -3.93 12.38
C ASP A 425 -6.65 -3.70 11.00
N HIS A 426 -6.98 -2.46 10.67
CA HIS A 426 -7.79 -2.14 9.48
C HIS A 426 -7.06 -1.34 8.39
N TYR A 427 -5.77 -1.02 8.54
CA TYR A 427 -5.09 -0.05 7.68
C TYR A 427 -5.10 -0.34 6.17
N PHE A 428 -5.12 -1.61 5.74
CA PHE A 428 -5.14 -1.96 4.31
C PHE A 428 -6.55 -1.85 3.66
N SER A 429 -7.57 -1.38 4.39
CA SER A 429 -8.94 -1.25 3.87
C SER A 429 -9.27 0.16 3.36
N PHE A 430 -9.07 1.20 4.19
CA PHE A 430 -9.44 2.60 3.90
C PHE A 430 -8.34 3.63 4.15
N ALA A 431 -7.13 3.23 4.57
CA ALA A 431 -5.97 4.14 4.61
C ALA A 431 -5.37 4.30 3.20
N LEU A 432 -5.80 5.36 2.51
CA LEU A 432 -5.61 5.61 1.07
C LEU A 432 -4.23 5.18 0.51
N VAL A 433 -3.13 5.76 1.00
CA VAL A 433 -1.79 5.47 0.45
C VAL A 433 -1.32 4.05 0.75
N MET A 434 -1.74 3.48 1.89
CA MET A 434 -1.43 2.10 2.24
C MET A 434 -2.18 1.11 1.33
N ILE A 435 -3.41 1.44 0.92
CA ILE A 435 -4.16 0.68 -0.10
C ILE A 435 -3.39 0.67 -1.41
N ALA A 436 -2.90 1.83 -1.88
CA ALA A 436 -2.15 1.89 -3.12
C ALA A 436 -0.88 1.04 -3.09
N LEU A 437 -0.13 1.04 -1.98
CA LEU A 437 1.05 0.18 -1.82
C LEU A 437 0.66 -1.31 -1.76
N PHE A 438 -0.42 -1.67 -1.09
CA PHE A 438 -0.94 -3.03 -1.08
C PHE A 438 -1.30 -3.51 -2.49
N TRP A 439 -2.06 -2.73 -3.25
CA TRP A 439 -2.46 -3.11 -4.61
C TRP A 439 -1.31 -3.03 -5.62
N LEU A 440 -0.33 -2.15 -5.40
CA LEU A 440 0.94 -2.19 -6.14
C LEU A 440 1.66 -3.52 -5.91
N MET A 441 1.80 -3.94 -4.65
CA MET A 441 2.41 -5.23 -4.27
C MET A 441 1.65 -6.42 -4.88
N VAL A 442 0.31 -6.40 -4.86
CA VAL A 442 -0.50 -7.40 -5.58
C VAL A 442 -0.20 -7.36 -7.08
N GLY A 443 -0.11 -6.18 -7.68
CA GLY A 443 0.20 -5.96 -9.10
C GLY A 443 1.54 -6.56 -9.52
N ILE A 444 2.65 -6.24 -8.84
CA ILE A 444 3.95 -6.87 -9.12
C ILE A 444 3.92 -8.38 -8.87
N ASN A 445 3.22 -8.84 -7.83
CA ASN A 445 3.13 -10.25 -7.51
C ASN A 445 2.43 -11.06 -8.60
N VAL A 446 1.28 -10.61 -9.11
CA VAL A 446 0.57 -11.31 -10.19
C VAL A 446 1.37 -11.27 -11.49
N LEU A 447 2.11 -10.19 -11.77
CA LEU A 447 2.98 -10.14 -12.95
C LEU A 447 4.10 -11.17 -12.89
N GLU A 448 4.77 -11.28 -11.74
CA GLU A 448 5.80 -12.31 -11.56
C GLU A 448 5.21 -13.72 -11.56
N ALA A 449 4.04 -13.92 -10.94
CA ALA A 449 3.37 -15.22 -10.93
C ALA A 449 2.98 -15.67 -12.35
N ARG A 450 2.46 -14.77 -13.18
CA ARG A 450 2.09 -15.07 -14.57
C ARG A 450 3.30 -15.40 -15.44
N ARG A 451 4.46 -14.77 -15.16
CA ARG A 451 5.74 -15.06 -15.81
C ARG A 451 6.28 -16.44 -15.41
N LEU A 452 6.28 -16.74 -14.11
CA LEU A 452 6.82 -17.98 -13.55
C LEU A 452 5.90 -19.18 -13.79
N PHE A 453 4.58 -18.98 -13.81
CA PHE A 453 3.58 -20.05 -13.91
C PHE A 453 2.59 -19.82 -15.08
N PRO A 454 3.07 -19.73 -16.32
CA PRO A 454 2.23 -19.39 -17.49
C PRO A 454 1.10 -20.39 -17.74
N ALA A 455 1.27 -21.66 -17.33
CA ALA A 455 0.26 -22.70 -17.47
C ALA A 455 -1.05 -22.41 -16.71
N ARG A 456 -1.05 -21.48 -15.75
CA ARG A 456 -2.23 -21.11 -14.95
C ARG A 456 -3.10 -20.04 -15.60
N LEU A 457 -2.62 -19.43 -16.69
CA LEU A 457 -3.37 -18.40 -17.39
C LEU A 457 -4.61 -19.01 -18.06
N PRO A 458 -5.77 -18.33 -18.01
CA PRO A 458 -6.96 -18.76 -18.73
C PRO A 458 -6.67 -18.92 -20.23
N LYS A 459 -6.88 -20.13 -20.77
CA LYS A 459 -6.84 -20.36 -22.22
C LYS A 459 -8.04 -19.66 -22.84
N VAL A 460 -7.80 -18.74 -23.75
CA VAL A 460 -8.88 -18.13 -24.55
C VAL A 460 -9.34 -19.20 -25.52
N LYS A 461 -10.62 -19.61 -25.43
CA LYS A 461 -11.23 -20.40 -26.49
C LYS A 461 -11.28 -19.52 -27.73
N THR A 462 -10.38 -19.75 -28.69
CA THR A 462 -10.50 -19.19 -30.03
C THR A 462 -11.74 -19.82 -30.64
N VAL A 463 -12.85 -19.06 -30.70
CA VAL A 463 -13.99 -19.46 -31.51
C VAL A 463 -13.52 -19.30 -32.95
N THR A 464 -13.10 -20.40 -33.57
CA THR A 464 -12.92 -20.45 -35.01
C THR A 464 -14.28 -20.23 -35.64
N HIS A 465 -14.55 -19.00 -36.08
CA HIS A 465 -15.62 -18.78 -37.05
C HIS A 465 -15.26 -19.60 -38.30
N ARG A 466 -15.84 -20.81 -38.43
CA ARG A 466 -15.91 -21.49 -39.72
C ARG A 466 -16.62 -20.51 -40.65
N LYS A 467 -15.92 -20.04 -41.69
CA LYS A 467 -16.58 -19.39 -42.82
C LYS A 467 -17.71 -20.32 -43.29
N PRO A 468 -18.93 -19.83 -43.52
CA PRO A 468 -19.92 -20.63 -44.21
C PRO A 468 -19.32 -20.98 -45.57
N VAL A 469 -19.21 -22.28 -45.83
CA VAL A 469 -18.97 -22.80 -47.17
C VAL A 469 -20.23 -22.43 -47.95
N LEU A 470 -20.16 -21.34 -48.71
CA LEU A 470 -21.10 -21.11 -49.79
C LEU A 470 -20.73 -22.16 -50.84
N ASP A 471 -21.46 -23.26 -50.82
CA ASP A 471 -21.42 -24.24 -51.89
C ASP A 471 -21.70 -23.49 -53.19
N SER A 472 -20.72 -23.58 -54.07
CA SER A 472 -20.79 -23.19 -55.46
C SER A 472 -21.96 -23.90 -56.12
N VAL A 473 -23.09 -23.22 -56.24
CA VAL A 473 -24.05 -23.52 -57.29
C VAL A 473 -23.49 -22.93 -58.57
N GLY A 474 -23.20 -23.79 -59.53
CA GLY A 474 -23.09 -23.41 -60.93
C GLY A 474 -23.13 -24.66 -61.80
N PRO A 475 -23.27 -24.50 -63.12
CA PRO A 475 -24.09 -23.53 -63.84
C PRO A 475 -25.55 -23.99 -64.03
#